data_AF-D4S2E3-F1
#
_entry.id   AF-D4S2E3-F1
#
_cell.length_a   1.000
_cell.length_b   1.000
_cell.length_c   1.000
_cell.angle_alpha   90.00
_cell.angle_beta   90.00
_cell.angle_gamma   90.00
#
_symmetry.space_group_name_H-M   'P 1'
#
loop_
_entity.id
_entity.type
_entity.pdbx_description
1 polymer ?
#
loop_
_entity_poly.entity_id
_entity_poly.type
_entity_poly.pdbx_seq_one_letter_code
_entity_poly.pdbx_strand_id
1 'polypeptide(L)'
;MNDPNLTDRLYGCGAVFAKDIDKQMSPIISFLLTGVLPLILLIALGNYMAKKLMEHAGGKNSMAFGMGKSNAKIYVQSSEGIRFSDVAGEDEAKENLSEIVDYLHNPKKYTDVGP
;
A
#
# COMPACT_ATOMS: atom_id res chain seq x y z
N MET A 1 -59.96 19.48 14.53
CA MET A 1 -60.22 18.27 15.34
C MET A 1 -59.15 18.21 16.43
N ASN A 2 -59.34 18.95 17.52
CA ASN A 2 -58.58 18.80 18.76
C ASN A 2 -59.65 18.56 19.83
N ASP A 3 -59.74 17.33 20.33
CA ASP A 3 -60.66 16.97 21.42
C ASP A 3 -59.86 17.00 22.74
N PRO A 4 -60.02 18.04 23.56
CA PRO A 4 -59.27 18.18 24.80
C PRO A 4 -59.62 17.11 25.84
N ASN A 5 -60.72 16.37 25.68
CA ASN A 5 -61.16 15.34 26.64
C ASN A 5 -60.87 13.90 26.17
N LEU A 6 -60.11 13.73 25.08
CA LEU A 6 -59.79 12.41 24.53
C LEU A 6 -59.03 11.53 25.54
N THR A 7 -58.05 12.12 26.23
CA THR A 7 -57.23 11.42 27.23
C THR A 7 -58.08 10.88 28.37
N ASP A 8 -59.00 11.69 28.91
CA ASP A 8 -59.86 11.30 30.03
C ASP A 8 -60.81 10.16 29.67
N ARG A 9 -61.32 10.16 28.43
CA ARG A 9 -62.16 9.07 27.90
C ARG A 9 -61.38 7.76 27.74
N LEU A 10 -60.14 7.84 27.26
CA LEU A 10 -59.27 6.66 27.12
C LEU A 10 -58.94 6.04 28.48
N TYR A 11 -58.73 6.86 29.51
CA TYR A 11 -58.59 6.38 30.89
C TYR A 11 -59.89 5.75 31.42
N GLY A 12 -61.05 6.38 31.19
CA GLY A 12 -62.35 5.87 31.62
C GLY A 12 -62.77 4.54 30.98
N CYS A 13 -62.27 4.26 29.77
CA CYS A 13 -62.50 2.98 29.08
C CYS A 13 -61.48 1.89 29.44
N GLY A 14 -60.55 2.16 30.36
CA GLY A 14 -59.53 1.18 30.78
C GLY A 14 -58.48 0.89 29.71
N ALA A 15 -58.19 1.85 28.82
CA ALA A 15 -57.19 1.65 27.78
C ALA A 15 -55.81 1.39 28.40
N VAL A 16 -55.15 0.31 27.94
CA VAL A 16 -53.78 -0.03 28.35
C VAL A 16 -52.82 0.75 27.47
N PHE A 17 -52.16 1.76 28.05
CA PHE A 17 -51.14 2.53 27.36
C PHE A 17 -49.83 1.75 27.36
N ALA A 18 -49.54 1.06 26.26
CA ALA A 18 -48.23 0.46 26.03
C ALA A 18 -47.26 1.59 25.64
N LYS A 19 -46.33 1.92 26.54
CA LYS A 19 -45.15 2.68 26.19
C LYS A 19 -44.04 1.69 25.94
N ASP A 20 -43.63 1.53 24.69
CA ASP A 20 -42.34 0.92 24.41
C ASP A 20 -41.28 1.84 25.03
N ILE A 21 -40.77 1.43 26.19
CA ILE A 21 -39.61 2.09 26.78
C ILE A 21 -38.42 1.57 25.99
N ASP A 22 -38.12 2.26 24.89
CA ASP A 22 -36.82 2.18 24.27
C ASP A 22 -35.80 2.52 25.36
N LYS A 23 -35.12 1.48 25.88
CA LYS A 23 -34.01 1.64 26.82
C LYS A 23 -32.91 2.36 26.06
N GLN A 24 -32.97 3.70 26.08
CA GLN A 24 -31.91 4.52 25.54
C GLN A 24 -30.62 4.11 26.23
N MET A 25 -29.68 3.60 25.44
CA MET A 25 -28.39 3.15 25.94
C MET A 25 -27.74 4.30 26.70
N SER A 26 -27.20 4.02 27.89
CA SER A 26 -26.55 5.05 28.71
C SER A 26 -25.61 5.88 27.83
N PRO A 27 -25.70 7.22 27.85
CA PRO A 27 -24.89 8.08 26.98
C PRO A 27 -23.38 7.77 27.08
N ILE A 28 -22.93 7.33 28.26
CA ILE A 28 -21.55 6.90 28.51
C ILE A 28 -21.23 5.59 27.77
N ILE A 29 -22.12 4.60 27.83
CA ILE A 29 -21.95 3.32 27.14
C ILE A 29 -21.97 3.54 25.62
N SER A 30 -22.86 4.41 25.13
CA SER A 30 -22.91 4.80 23.72
C SER A 30 -21.61 5.46 23.28
N PHE A 31 -21.08 6.41 24.05
CA PHE A 31 -19.81 7.06 23.76
C PHE A 31 -18.62 6.09 23.74
N LEU A 32 -18.55 5.15 24.69
CA LEU A 32 -17.49 4.14 24.72
C LEU A 32 -17.57 3.20 23.51
N LEU A 33 -18.76 2.74 23.14
CA LEU A 33 -18.94 1.80 22.03
C LEU A 33 -18.79 2.45 20.65
N THR A 34 -19.24 3.70 20.48
CA THR A 34 -19.24 4.37 19.17
C THR A 34 -18.02 5.27 18.96
N GLY A 35 -17.41 5.79 20.03
CA GLY A 35 -16.22 6.62 19.96
C GLY A 35 -14.93 5.87 20.31
N VAL A 36 -14.87 5.31 21.52
CA VAL A 36 -13.62 4.75 22.07
C VAL A 36 -13.28 3.38 21.45
N LEU A 37 -14.27 2.51 21.28
CA LEU A 37 -14.08 1.17 20.73
C LEU A 37 -13.45 1.17 19.32
N PRO A 38 -13.96 1.92 18.31
CA PRO A 38 -13.33 1.94 16.99
C PRO A 38 -11.91 2.52 17.02
N LEU A 39 -11.64 3.50 17.88
CA LEU A 39 -10.30 4.06 18.05
C LEU A 39 -9.32 3.00 18.58
N ILE A 40 -9.72 2.26 19.62
CA ILE A 40 -8.90 1.17 20.18
C ILE A 40 -8.68 0.07 19.14
N LEU A 41 -9.72 -0.30 18.37
CA LEU A 41 -9.60 -1.30 17.32
C LEU A 41 -8.58 -0.90 16.25
N LEU A 42 -8.60 0.35 15.78
CA LEU A 42 -7.63 0.85 14.81
C LEU A 42 -6.21 0.84 15.37
N ILE A 43 -6.01 1.29 16.62
CA ILE A 43 -4.70 1.29 17.27
C ILE A 43 -4.19 -0.15 17.47
N ALA A 44 -5.05 -1.07 17.90
CA ALA A 44 -4.69 -2.47 18.10
C ALA A 44 -4.31 -3.15 16.79
N LEU A 45 -5.11 -2.95 15.73
CA LEU A 45 -4.84 -3.50 14.41
C LEU A 45 -3.56 -2.90 13.80
N GLY A 46 -3.37 -1.59 13.93
CA GLY A 46 -2.15 -0.90 13.48
C GLY A 46 -0.90 -1.43 14.15
N ASN A 47 -0.93 -1.62 15.48
CA ASN A 47 0.18 -2.21 16.22
C ASN A 47 0.44 -3.67 15.83
N TYR A 48 -0.61 -4.47 15.61
CA TYR A 48 -0.48 -5.85 15.16
C TYR A 48 0.15 -5.93 13.76
N MET A 49 -0.31 -5.11 12.81
CA MET A 49 0.25 -5.03 11.46
C MET A 49 1.69 -4.54 11.48
N ALA A 50 2.00 -3.50 12.24
CA ALA A 50 3.35 -2.98 12.39
C ALA A 50 4.29 -4.05 12.96
N LYS A 51 3.86 -4.79 13.99
CA LYS A 51 4.63 -5.91 14.56
C LYS A 51 4.90 -6.99 13.52
N LYS A 52 3.86 -7.44 12.80
CA LYS A 52 3.98 -8.49 11.77
C LYS A 52 4.91 -8.06 10.62
N LEU A 53 4.82 -6.79 10.20
CA LEU A 53 5.70 -6.22 9.18
C LEU A 53 7.15 -6.16 9.66
N MET A 54 7.39 -5.73 10.90
CA MET A 54 8.75 -5.69 11.48
C MET A 54 9.36 -7.10 11.61
N GLU A 55 8.56 -8.12 11.91
CA GLU A 55 9.00 -9.52 11.96
C GLU A 55 9.42 -10.05 10.58
N HIS A 56 8.72 -9.69 9.52
CA HIS A 56 9.00 -10.16 8.15
C HIS A 56 10.05 -9.32 7.40
N ALA A 57 10.13 -8.02 7.69
CA ALA A 57 10.98 -7.08 6.96
C ALA A 57 12.39 -6.90 7.56
N GLY A 58 12.80 -7.69 8.56
CA GLY A 58 14.16 -7.62 9.12
C GLY A 58 14.38 -6.56 10.21
N GLY A 59 13.38 -6.35 11.07
CA GLY A 59 13.50 -5.53 12.27
C GLY A 59 13.30 -4.03 12.07
N LYS A 60 13.25 -3.30 13.19
CA LYS A 60 12.85 -1.88 13.32
C LYS A 60 13.61 -0.90 12.41
N ASN A 61 14.79 -1.29 11.91
CA ASN A 61 15.65 -0.45 11.08
C ASN A 61 15.45 -0.65 9.57
N SER A 62 14.70 -1.65 9.10
CA SER A 62 14.56 -1.90 7.66
C SER A 62 13.67 -0.89 6.94
N MET A 63 12.60 -0.42 7.61
CA MET A 63 11.70 0.60 7.06
C MET A 63 12.36 1.98 6.93
N ALA A 64 13.31 2.29 7.82
CA ALA A 64 14.09 3.54 7.75
C ALA A 64 15.25 3.47 6.74
N PHE A 65 15.79 2.27 6.48
CA PHE A 65 16.87 2.08 5.51
C PHE A 65 16.40 1.84 4.06
N GLY A 66 15.11 1.51 3.84
CA GLY A 66 14.55 1.19 2.53
C GLY A 66 14.05 2.38 1.72
N MET A 67 13.72 3.51 2.36
CA MET A 67 13.11 4.69 1.70
C MET A 67 14.12 5.58 0.92
N GLY A 68 15.39 5.17 0.83
CA GLY A 68 16.43 5.96 0.14
C GLY A 68 17.60 5.18 -0.44
N LYS A 69 17.63 3.85 -0.25
CA LYS A 69 18.66 3.02 -0.88
C LYS A 69 18.18 2.65 -2.28
N SER A 70 18.75 3.34 -3.27
CA SER A 70 18.74 2.91 -4.67
C SER A 70 18.99 1.40 -4.75
N ASN A 71 18.08 0.65 -5.40
CA ASN A 71 18.27 -0.76 -5.78
C ASN A 71 19.30 -0.90 -6.91
N ALA A 72 20.30 -0.02 -6.99
CA ALA A 72 21.40 -0.15 -7.94
C ALA A 72 22.22 -1.38 -7.54
N LYS A 73 21.97 -2.49 -8.21
CA LYS A 73 22.89 -3.61 -8.25
C LYS A 73 24.17 -3.10 -8.90
N ILE A 74 25.21 -2.87 -8.11
CA ILE A 74 26.57 -2.68 -8.62
C ILE A 74 26.98 -4.04 -9.18
N TYR A 75 26.75 -4.23 -10.48
CA TYR A 75 27.37 -5.32 -11.22
C TYR A 75 28.87 -5.00 -11.24
N VAL A 76 29.61 -5.62 -10.32
CA VAL A 76 31.05 -5.78 -10.51
C VAL A 76 31.18 -6.60 -11.79
N GLN A 77 31.72 -5.98 -12.84
CA GLN A 77 31.87 -6.63 -14.14
C GLN A 77 32.65 -7.93 -13.90
N SER A 78 31.99 -9.08 -14.09
CA SER A 78 32.68 -10.35 -14.05
C SER A 78 33.78 -10.30 -15.10
N SER A 79 35.01 -10.65 -14.72
CA SER A 79 36.15 -10.68 -15.63
C SER A 79 35.97 -11.70 -16.78
N GLU A 80 34.97 -12.58 -16.67
CA GLU A 80 34.57 -13.52 -17.71
C GLU A 80 33.44 -12.93 -18.57
N GLY A 81 33.80 -12.12 -19.55
CA GLY A 81 32.89 -11.67 -20.61
C GLY A 81 32.86 -12.65 -21.79
N ILE A 82 31.69 -12.81 -22.41
CA ILE A 82 31.51 -13.56 -23.67
C ILE A 82 32.08 -12.75 -24.83
N ARG A 83 32.81 -13.40 -25.75
CA ARG A 83 33.36 -12.78 -26.97
C ARG A 83 32.52 -13.15 -28.19
N PHE A 84 32.66 -12.39 -29.27
CA PHE A 84 32.02 -12.71 -30.56
C PHE A 84 32.43 -14.09 -31.11
N SER A 85 33.60 -14.59 -30.73
CA SER A 85 34.06 -15.95 -31.05
C SER A 85 33.21 -17.05 -30.42
N ASP A 86 32.50 -16.74 -29.35
CA ASP A 86 31.78 -17.70 -28.52
C ASP A 86 30.29 -17.80 -28.93
N VAL A 87 29.87 -17.02 -29.92
CA VAL A 87 28.51 -16.99 -30.48
C VAL A 87 28.54 -17.63 -31.87
N ALA A 88 27.62 -18.53 -32.20
CA ALA A 88 27.54 -19.18 -33.51
C ALA A 88 26.17 -18.94 -34.17
N GLY A 89 26.14 -18.86 -35.51
CA GLY A 89 24.91 -18.88 -36.32
C GLY A 89 24.35 -17.52 -36.79
N GLU A 90 24.93 -16.39 -36.36
CA GLU A 90 24.37 -15.05 -36.61
C GLU A 90 25.44 -14.05 -37.06
N ASP A 91 26.00 -14.26 -38.26
CA ASP A 91 27.13 -13.47 -38.76
C ASP A 91 26.72 -12.02 -39.12
N GLU A 92 25.51 -11.81 -39.65
CA GLU A 92 25.00 -10.45 -39.94
C GLU A 92 24.85 -9.60 -38.67
N ALA A 93 24.35 -10.19 -37.58
CA ALA A 93 24.19 -9.49 -36.31
C ALA A 93 25.55 -9.18 -35.66
N LYS A 94 26.54 -10.08 -35.78
CA LYS A 94 27.91 -9.83 -35.32
C LYS A 94 28.57 -8.69 -36.08
N GLU A 95 28.39 -8.62 -37.39
CA GLU A 95 28.96 -7.53 -38.21
C GLU A 95 28.38 -6.18 -37.79
N ASN A 96 27.05 -6.06 -37.70
CA ASN A 96 26.39 -4.84 -37.25
C ASN A 96 26.84 -4.42 -35.83
N LEU A 97 26.91 -5.36 -34.90
CA LEU A 97 27.36 -5.06 -33.53
C LEU A 97 28.84 -4.72 -33.48
N SER A 98 29.67 -5.29 -34.35
CA SER A 98 31.10 -4.98 -34.41
C SER A 98 31.35 -3.51 -34.78
N GLU A 99 30.50 -2.94 -35.65
CA GLU A 99 30.56 -1.51 -36.00
C GLU A 99 30.21 -0.63 -34.80
N ILE A 100 29.17 -0.98 -34.05
CA ILE A 100 28.79 -0.26 -32.82
C ILE A 100 29.91 -0.35 -31.77
N VAL A 101 30.55 -1.52 -31.64
CA VAL A 101 31.68 -1.70 -30.73
C VAL A 101 32.89 -0.88 -31.19
N ASP A 102 33.21 -0.84 -32.48
CA ASP A 102 34.30 0.01 -33.01
C ASP A 102 33.99 1.50 -32.82
N TYR A 103 32.75 1.92 -33.02
CA TYR A 103 32.30 3.29 -32.71
C TYR A 103 32.53 3.64 -31.23
N LEU A 104 32.16 2.75 -30.31
CA LEU A 104 32.34 2.99 -28.88
C LEU A 104 33.82 3.04 -28.46
N HIS A 105 34.69 2.25 -29.10
CA HIS A 105 36.12 2.27 -28.82
C HIS A 105 36.85 3.45 -29.48
N ASN A 106 36.43 3.82 -30.69
CA ASN A 106 37.08 4.82 -31.53
C ASN A 106 36.08 5.89 -32.03
N PRO A 107 35.36 6.59 -31.14
CA PRO A 107 34.26 7.48 -31.55
C PRO A 107 34.72 8.62 -32.48
N LYS A 108 35.99 9.03 -32.36
CA LYS A 108 36.62 10.07 -33.21
C LYS A 108 36.64 9.69 -34.70
N LYS A 109 36.93 8.43 -35.02
CA LYS A 109 36.98 7.91 -36.40
C LYS A 109 35.65 8.05 -37.13
N TYR A 110 34.55 8.06 -36.38
CA TYR A 110 33.18 8.12 -36.91
C TYR A 110 32.55 9.51 -36.77
N THR A 111 33.13 10.41 -35.97
CA THR A 111 32.69 11.81 -35.88
C THR A 111 33.19 12.64 -37.06
N ASP A 112 34.32 12.27 -37.67
CA ASP A 112 34.88 12.95 -38.84
C ASP A 112 34.17 12.57 -40.17
N VAL A 113 33.33 11.53 -40.15
CA VAL A 113 32.67 10.94 -41.33
C VAL A 113 31.13 11.07 -41.26
N GLY A 114 30.58 11.52 -40.13
CA GLY A 114 29.17 11.92 -39.98
C GLY A 114 28.98 13.41 -40.25
N PRO A 115 27.75 13.87 -40.58
CA PRO A 115 27.49 15.21 -41.13
C PRO A 115 28.02 16.37 -40.29
#